data_AF-A0A954TLR1-F1
#
_entry.id   AF-A0A954TLR1-F1
#
_cell.length_a   1.000
_cell.length_b   1.000
_cell.length_c   1.000
_cell.angle_alpha   90.00
_cell.angle_beta   90.00
_cell.angle_gamma   90.00
#
_symmetry.space_group_name_H-M   'P 1'
#
loop_
_entity.id
_entity.type
_entity.pdbx_description
1 polymer ?
#
loop_
_entity_poly.entity_id
_entity_poly.type
_entity_poly.pdbx_seq_one_letter_code
_entity_poly.pdbx_strand_id
1 'polypeptide(L)'
;MKPTIVLLFLSLALSAFAQTSPQTSICTPDTLIVSTPFNEPAPPTRKGTINGWQAGIGEWSVKDGALHGDELAENNHPSSCTYRFEAADIVITAQFRLGTATQIA
;
A
#
# COMPACT_ATOMS: atom_id res chain seq x y z
N MET A 1 6.03 -6.44 64.49
CA MET A 1 7.12 -5.55 64.00
C MET A 1 7.85 -6.24 62.85
N LYS A 2 8.20 -5.43 61.83
CA LYS A 2 8.95 -5.71 60.57
C LYS A 2 8.11 -5.97 59.31
N PRO A 3 7.89 -4.93 58.47
CA PRO A 3 7.51 -5.07 57.07
C PRO A 3 8.79 -5.31 56.25
N THR A 4 8.85 -6.38 55.45
CA THR A 4 10.00 -6.66 54.59
C THR A 4 9.65 -6.32 53.15
N ILE A 5 10.12 -5.13 52.75
CA ILE A 5 10.70 -4.81 51.44
C ILE A 5 9.78 -5.01 50.23
N VAL A 6 9.09 -3.92 49.85
CA VAL A 6 8.62 -3.67 48.48
C VAL A 6 9.86 -3.31 47.66
N LEU A 7 10.40 -4.27 46.89
CA LEU A 7 11.51 -4.00 45.99
C LEU A 7 10.97 -3.41 44.67
N LEU A 8 11.21 -2.11 44.58
CA LEU A 8 11.05 -1.20 43.46
C LEU A 8 11.65 -1.76 42.14
N PHE A 9 10.87 -2.48 41.33
CA PHE A 9 11.16 -2.68 39.92
C PHE A 9 10.67 -1.46 39.13
N LEU A 10 11.39 -0.35 39.27
CA LEU A 10 11.28 0.80 38.39
C LEU A 10 12.04 0.48 37.10
N SER A 11 11.49 -0.44 36.30
CA SER A 11 11.96 -0.73 34.96
C SER A 11 11.68 0.51 34.11
N LEU A 12 12.74 1.27 33.82
CA LEU A 12 12.75 2.34 32.84
C LEU A 12 12.07 1.86 31.55
N ALA A 13 10.87 2.38 31.28
CA ALA A 13 10.30 2.37 29.95
C ALA A 13 11.08 3.39 29.11
N LEU A 14 12.19 2.96 28.51
CA LEU A 14 12.79 3.66 27.39
C LEU A 14 11.80 3.58 26.23
N SER A 15 10.94 4.58 26.12
CA SER A 15 10.19 4.84 24.90
C SER A 15 11.20 5.12 23.81
N ALA A 16 11.51 4.12 22.99
CA ALA A 16 12.16 4.33 21.71
C ALA A 16 11.24 5.26 20.91
N PHE A 17 11.58 6.55 20.86
CA PHE A 17 10.99 7.45 19.89
C PHE A 17 11.43 6.94 18.52
N ALA A 18 10.52 6.24 17.83
CA ALA A 18 10.68 6.02 16.41
C ALA A 18 10.81 7.42 15.78
N GLN A 19 12.01 7.74 15.29
CA GLN A 19 12.24 8.96 14.54
C GLN A 19 11.27 8.92 13.35
N THR A 20 10.30 9.82 13.34
CA THR A 20 9.42 9.99 12.19
C THR A 20 10.29 10.28 10.98
N SER A 21 10.11 9.48 9.92
CA SER A 21 10.77 9.77 8.65
C SER A 21 10.44 11.22 8.24
N PRO A 22 11.43 11.99 7.77
CA PRO A 22 11.16 13.35 7.33
C PRO A 22 10.10 13.29 6.23
N GLN A 23 9.10 14.17 6.32
CA GLN A 23 8.11 14.31 5.26
C GLN A 23 8.82 14.88 4.03
N THR A 24 9.11 14.02 3.05
CA THR A 24 9.70 14.43 1.79
C THR A 24 8.58 14.77 0.82
N SER A 25 8.36 16.05 0.53
CA SER A 25 7.47 16.49 -0.53
C SER A 25 8.29 17.19 -1.59
N ILE A 26 8.32 16.64 -2.80
CA ILE A 26 9.04 17.24 -3.94
C ILE A 26 8.23 18.42 -4.50
N CYS A 27 6.90 18.38 -4.38
CA CYS A 27 5.95 19.41 -4.78
C CYS A 27 4.69 19.35 -3.91
N THR A 28 3.79 20.32 -4.04
CA THR A 28 2.48 20.33 -3.39
C THR A 28 1.43 19.84 -4.39
N PRO A 29 0.65 18.79 -4.09
CA PRO A 29 -0.50 18.42 -4.90
C PRO A 29 -1.52 19.56 -4.93
N ASP A 30 -2.04 19.89 -6.10
CA ASP A 30 -3.13 20.86 -6.27
C ASP A 30 -4.46 20.12 -6.49
N THR A 31 -4.90 20.02 -7.74
CA THR A 31 -6.21 19.48 -8.09
C THR A 31 -6.17 17.95 -8.10
N LEU A 32 -7.08 17.31 -7.36
CA LEU A 32 -7.25 15.87 -7.39
C LEU A 32 -7.81 15.43 -8.76
N ILE A 33 -7.03 14.67 -9.53
CA ILE A 33 -7.44 14.14 -10.84
C ILE A 33 -8.17 12.80 -10.67
N VAL A 34 -7.59 11.87 -9.92
CA VAL A 34 -8.11 10.51 -9.68
C VAL A 34 -7.82 10.10 -8.24
N SER A 35 -8.78 9.41 -7.62
CA SER A 35 -8.59 8.68 -6.37
C SER A 35 -9.29 7.33 -6.46
N THR A 36 -8.62 6.26 -6.02
CA THR A 36 -9.21 4.91 -5.96
C THR A 36 -9.01 4.31 -4.58
N PRO A 37 -10.06 4.25 -3.73
CA PRO A 37 -9.93 3.81 -2.35
C PRO A 37 -9.88 2.28 -2.15
N PHE A 38 -10.23 1.50 -3.18
CA PHE A 38 -10.31 0.01 -3.14
C PHE A 38 -11.09 -0.56 -1.94
N ASN A 39 -12.15 0.14 -1.51
CA ASN A 39 -12.99 -0.21 -0.36
C ASN A 39 -14.11 -1.21 -0.70
N GLU A 40 -14.40 -1.41 -1.99
CA GLU A 40 -15.39 -2.37 -2.46
C GLU A 40 -14.69 -3.62 -2.99
N PRO A 41 -14.92 -4.81 -2.39
CA PRO A 41 -14.35 -6.04 -2.89
C PRO A 41 -14.78 -6.34 -4.32
N ALA A 42 -13.85 -6.87 -5.10
CA ALA A 42 -14.09 -7.26 -6.49
C ALA A 42 -13.46 -8.64 -6.74
N PRO A 43 -14.19 -9.55 -7.41
CA PRO A 43 -13.68 -10.90 -7.66
C PRO A 43 -12.46 -10.85 -8.59
N PRO A 44 -11.62 -11.91 -8.57
CA PRO A 44 -10.50 -12.04 -9.49
C PRO A 44 -10.93 -11.93 -10.96
N THR A 45 -10.20 -11.14 -11.72
CA THR A 45 -10.39 -10.99 -13.17
C THR A 45 -9.07 -10.87 -13.91
N ARG A 46 -9.02 -11.42 -15.12
CA ARG A 46 -7.90 -11.29 -16.06
C ARG A 46 -8.16 -10.28 -17.18
N LYS A 47 -9.37 -9.73 -17.25
CA LYS A 47 -9.79 -8.79 -18.29
C LYS A 47 -10.95 -7.92 -17.82
N GLY A 48 -11.01 -6.69 -18.33
CA GLY A 48 -12.07 -5.74 -18.01
C GLY A 48 -11.63 -4.74 -16.94
N THR A 49 -12.62 -4.08 -16.33
CA THR A 49 -12.36 -2.92 -15.47
C THR A 49 -12.59 -3.25 -14.01
N ILE A 50 -11.67 -2.81 -13.15
CA ILE A 50 -11.75 -2.90 -11.69
C ILE A 50 -11.54 -1.51 -11.11
N ASN A 51 -12.61 -0.89 -10.60
CA ASN A 51 -12.59 0.47 -10.02
C ASN A 51 -11.97 1.54 -10.96
N GLY A 52 -12.25 1.44 -12.26
CA GLY A 52 -11.70 2.32 -13.30
C GLY A 52 -10.33 1.90 -13.85
N TRP A 53 -9.67 0.92 -13.23
CA TRP A 53 -8.43 0.34 -13.73
C TRP A 53 -8.70 -0.76 -14.75
N GLN A 54 -7.97 -0.76 -15.85
CA GLN A 54 -8.02 -1.82 -16.85
C GLN A 54 -7.09 -2.95 -16.45
N ALA A 55 -7.65 -4.12 -16.12
CA ALA A 55 -6.88 -5.35 -15.95
C ALA A 55 -6.18 -5.70 -17.28
N GLY A 56 -4.85 -5.85 -17.21
CA GLY A 56 -3.98 -6.26 -18.30
C GLY A 56 -3.51 -7.69 -18.11
N ILE A 57 -2.20 -7.87 -17.89
CA ILE A 57 -1.59 -9.19 -17.67
C ILE A 57 -1.73 -9.60 -16.20
N GLY A 58 -1.83 -10.91 -15.94
CA GLY A 58 -2.01 -11.46 -14.59
C GLY A 58 -3.48 -11.58 -14.19
N GLU A 59 -3.72 -11.68 -12.90
CA GLU A 59 -5.05 -11.73 -12.32
C GLU A 59 -5.20 -10.66 -11.24
N TRP A 60 -6.29 -9.90 -11.30
CA TRP A 60 -6.51 -8.71 -10.49
C TRP A 60 -7.79 -8.82 -9.68
N SER A 61 -7.75 -8.43 -8.41
CA SER A 61 -8.90 -8.43 -7.51
C SER A 61 -8.84 -7.24 -6.54
N VAL A 62 -9.95 -6.92 -5.89
CA VAL A 62 -9.94 -6.04 -4.70
C VAL A 62 -10.27 -6.89 -3.49
N LYS A 63 -9.32 -6.98 -2.56
CA LYS A 63 -9.46 -7.71 -1.29
C LYS A 63 -8.69 -6.97 -0.20
N ASP A 64 -9.19 -7.06 1.04
CA ASP A 64 -8.55 -6.46 2.22
C ASP A 64 -8.24 -4.95 2.09
N GLY A 65 -9.11 -4.22 1.37
CA GLY A 65 -8.97 -2.78 1.15
C GLY A 65 -7.87 -2.40 0.16
N ALA A 66 -7.41 -3.32 -0.70
CA ALA A 66 -6.33 -3.09 -1.65
C ALA A 66 -6.62 -3.72 -3.01
N LEU A 67 -6.10 -3.10 -4.07
CA LEU A 67 -5.95 -3.74 -5.36
C LEU A 67 -4.81 -4.77 -5.28
N HIS A 68 -5.12 -6.02 -5.59
CA HIS A 68 -4.18 -7.13 -5.56
C HIS A 68 -3.95 -7.64 -6.97
N GLY A 69 -2.69 -7.71 -7.38
CA GLY A 69 -2.27 -8.28 -8.66
C GLY A 69 -1.41 -9.53 -8.44
N ASP A 70 -1.85 -10.65 -9.01
CA ASP A 70 -1.11 -11.91 -9.01
C ASP A 70 -0.45 -12.14 -10.37
N GLU A 71 0.86 -12.42 -10.34
CA GLU A 71 1.58 -12.92 -11.51
C GLU A 71 1.22 -14.38 -11.74
N LEU A 72 0.93 -14.73 -12.99
CA LEU A 72 0.65 -16.10 -13.36
C LEU A 72 1.82 -16.66 -14.16
N ALA A 73 2.36 -17.81 -13.75
CA ALA A 73 3.51 -18.43 -14.39
C ALA A 73 3.33 -18.62 -15.90
N GLU A 74 2.11 -18.92 -16.34
CA GLU A 74 1.73 -19.08 -17.75
C GLU A 74 1.87 -17.80 -18.60
N ASN A 75 1.82 -16.62 -17.98
CA ASN A 75 1.99 -15.36 -18.70
C ASN A 75 3.45 -15.05 -19.04
N ASN A 76 4.41 -15.66 -18.30
CA ASN A 76 5.84 -15.37 -18.42
C ASN A 76 6.15 -13.86 -18.45
N HIS A 77 5.38 -13.08 -17.69
CA HIS A 77 5.38 -11.62 -17.71
C HIS A 77 4.80 -11.09 -16.38
N PRO A 78 5.35 -10.01 -15.80
CA PRO A 78 4.77 -9.35 -14.64
C PRO A 78 3.31 -8.95 -14.84
N SER A 79 2.53 -8.93 -13.76
CA SER A 79 1.14 -8.48 -13.83
C SER A 79 1.08 -6.99 -14.19
N SER A 80 0.05 -6.58 -14.93
CA SER A 80 -0.17 -5.17 -15.28
C SER A 80 -1.65 -4.78 -15.13
N CYS A 81 -1.87 -3.62 -14.51
CA CYS A 81 -3.18 -2.99 -14.38
C CYS A 81 -3.01 -1.49 -14.60
N THR A 82 -3.87 -0.87 -15.39
CA THR A 82 -3.63 0.51 -15.85
C THR A 82 -4.86 1.38 -15.67
N TYR A 83 -4.69 2.50 -14.98
CA TYR A 83 -5.64 3.63 -15.03
C TYR A 83 -5.17 4.61 -16.10
N ARG A 84 -6.02 4.97 -17.06
CA ARG A 84 -5.66 5.88 -18.17
C ARG A 84 -6.33 7.23 -18.00
N PHE A 85 -5.55 8.29 -18.10
CA PHE A 85 -5.99 9.68 -18.16
C PHE A 85 -4.90 10.52 -18.83
N GLU A 86 -5.26 11.71 -19.33
CA GLU A 86 -4.34 12.65 -19.95
C GLU A 86 -3.99 13.75 -18.92
N ALA A 87 -2.68 14.00 -18.73
CA ALA A 87 -2.18 15.08 -17.87
C ALA A 87 -0.79 15.52 -18.31
N ALA A 88 -0.44 16.80 -18.10
CA ALA A 88 0.88 17.34 -18.42
C ALA A 88 1.91 17.07 -17.31
N ASP A 89 1.53 17.36 -16.06
CA ASP A 89 2.33 17.12 -14.86
C ASP A 89 1.48 16.38 -13.84
N ILE A 90 2.06 15.39 -13.14
CA ILE A 90 1.34 14.59 -12.15
C ILE A 90 2.14 14.39 -10.87
N VAL A 91 1.41 14.35 -9.76
CA VAL A 91 1.90 13.90 -8.45
C VAL A 91 1.13 12.64 -8.09
N ILE A 92 1.84 11.52 -7.92
CA ILE A 92 1.24 10.24 -7.54
C ILE A 92 1.55 9.97 -6.07
N THR A 93 0.50 9.75 -5.29
CA THR A 93 0.59 9.24 -3.92
C THR A 93 -0.05 7.86 -3.88
N ALA A 94 0.71 6.85 -3.43
CA ALA A 94 0.23 5.48 -3.33
C ALA A 94 0.84 4.78 -2.11
N GLN A 95 0.16 3.73 -1.64
CA GLN A 95 0.66 2.82 -0.62
C GLN A 95 0.74 1.42 -1.23
N PHE A 96 1.85 0.74 -1.00
CA PHE A 96 2.10 -0.60 -1.54
C PHE A 96 2.34 -1.59 -0.40
N ARG A 97 1.82 -2.81 -0.56
CA ARG A 97 2.22 -3.97 0.23
C ARG A 97 2.90 -4.94 -0.72
N LEU A 98 4.19 -5.18 -0.50
CA LEU A 98 4.96 -6.04 -1.40
C LEU A 98 4.64 -7.54 -1.24
N GLY A 99 4.05 -7.95 -0.11
CA GLY A 99 3.86 -9.37 0.16
C GLY A 99 5.20 -10.12 0.10
N THR A 100 5.34 -11.02 -0.86
CA THR A 100 6.59 -11.75 -1.15
C THR A 100 7.47 -11.08 -2.22
N ALA A 101 7.00 -10.03 -2.88
CA ALA A 101 7.78 -9.30 -3.86
C ALA A 101 8.97 -8.59 -3.19
N THR A 102 10.08 -8.51 -3.91
CA THR A 102 11.34 -7.91 -3.39
C THR A 102 11.56 -6.48 -3.86
N GLN A 103 10.79 -6.00 -4.85
CA GLN A 103 10.95 -4.69 -5.45
C GLN A 103 9.62 -4.14 -6.01
N ILE A 104 9.57 -2.82 -6.18
CA ILE A 104 8.54 -2.11 -6.97
C ILE A 104 9.21 -1.79 -8.32
N ALA A 105 8.55 -2.12 -9.42
CA ALA A 105 8.99 -1.83 -10.79
C ALA A 105 8.09 -0.77 -11.44
#